data_AF-A0AAI9GII3-F1
#
_entry.id   AF-A0AAI9GII3-F1
#
_cell.length_a   1.000
_cell.length_b   1.000
_cell.length_c   1.000
_cell.angle_alpha   90.00
_cell.angle_beta   90.00
_cell.angle_gamma   90.00
#
_symmetry.space_group_name_H-M   'P 1'
#
loop_
_entity.id
_entity.type
_entity.pdbx_description
1 polymer ?
#
loop_
_entity_poly.entity_id
_entity_poly.type
_entity_poly.pdbx_seq_one_letter_code
_entity_poly.pdbx_strand_id
1 'polypeptide(L)'
;MENQPYNSDLSGIQLPQLKLKMLNRQIQALTINERQYKIRLQQQERELLQVKLNKINNDLLFLLNKKNIQQKLKQQEELKQQVEDALKKSNSENLNLNNNIKLLSQRIEESEKAQKIAIEQALATKQPIPVEQLKNNEALKQAYAAGIAIGQDAMTIHKENQSLGQDMDKKAYLAGITDAIEGHILLSPTELHTALIASDSAVAKNRDAKKKEQAQLAKTFLANWSKQKGVMSDSLGYSYKINYLGQGKIKATDMISIVVKESLLDGTVVSDMDLQNKSLTLPLEGYPPLFQSAISHLQNHGEITFIVPPELAYGDEGYASAVPPGASIMYTLRIADVIAATANK
;
A
#
# COMPACT_ATOMS: atom_id res chain seq x y z
N MET A 1 20.65 -10.64 156.87
CA MET A 1 19.99 -11.04 155.61
C MET A 1 18.49 -10.80 155.79
N GLU A 2 17.85 -10.06 154.87
CA GLU A 2 16.45 -10.28 154.34
C GLU A 2 15.21 -10.33 155.31
N ASN A 3 13.91 -10.27 154.93
CA ASN A 3 13.19 -10.06 153.63
C ASN A 3 11.80 -9.33 153.76
N GLN A 4 10.85 -9.46 152.78
CA GLN A 4 9.71 -8.52 152.46
C GLN A 4 8.18 -8.94 152.73
N PRO A 5 7.15 -8.92 151.78
CA PRO A 5 5.93 -8.01 151.77
C PRO A 5 4.51 -8.60 151.37
N TYR A 6 3.39 -7.81 151.17
CA TYR A 6 2.32 -8.01 150.10
C TYR A 6 1.10 -6.98 149.96
N ASN A 7 0.28 -7.03 148.86
CA ASN A 7 -1.09 -6.41 148.60
C ASN A 7 -1.86 -6.92 147.30
N SER A 8 -3.21 -6.70 147.10
CA SER A 8 -4.10 -7.18 145.94
C SER A 8 -5.60 -6.67 146.00
N ASP A 9 -6.62 -6.78 145.09
CA ASP A 9 -6.90 -6.96 143.60
C ASP A 9 -8.48 -6.93 143.29
N LEU A 10 -9.00 -6.80 142.02
CA LEU A 10 -10.30 -7.34 141.41
C LEU A 10 -11.00 -6.58 140.21
N SER A 11 -11.54 -7.29 139.17
CA SER A 11 -12.89 -7.08 138.46
C SER A 11 -13.03 -7.59 136.97
N GLY A 12 -14.25 -7.96 136.48
CA GLY A 12 -14.57 -8.06 135.03
C GLY A 12 -15.73 -8.99 134.55
N ILE A 13 -16.66 -8.50 133.67
CA ILE A 13 -17.78 -9.31 133.08
C ILE A 13 -18.07 -9.08 131.57
N GLN A 14 -17.97 -7.87 130.99
CA GLN A 14 -18.54 -7.53 129.65
C GLN A 14 -17.98 -8.30 128.42
N LEU A 15 -16.95 -9.12 128.60
CA LEU A 15 -16.10 -9.66 127.53
C LEU A 15 -16.77 -10.59 126.47
N PRO A 16 -17.81 -11.40 126.76
CA PRO A 16 -18.31 -12.41 125.81
C PRO A 16 -18.98 -11.87 124.53
N GLN A 17 -19.92 -10.93 124.63
CA GLN A 17 -20.71 -10.49 123.46
C GLN A 17 -19.86 -9.70 122.46
N LEU A 18 -18.89 -8.93 122.95
CA LEU A 18 -17.96 -8.17 122.10
C LEU A 18 -17.10 -9.12 121.24
N LYS A 19 -16.62 -10.23 121.83
CA LYS A 19 -15.88 -11.28 121.11
C LYS A 19 -16.69 -11.86 119.95
N LEU A 20 -17.98 -12.14 120.13
CA LEU A 20 -18.83 -12.71 119.07
C LEU A 20 -19.02 -11.75 117.88
N LYS A 21 -19.21 -10.44 118.12
CA LYS A 21 -19.27 -9.43 117.03
C LYS A 21 -17.93 -9.26 116.31
N MET A 22 -16.80 -9.36 117.02
CA MET A 22 -15.48 -9.34 116.38
C MET A 22 -15.24 -10.58 115.51
N LEU A 23 -15.60 -11.77 116.00
CA LEU A 23 -15.47 -13.04 115.27
C LEU A 23 -16.29 -13.04 113.96
N ASN A 24 -17.55 -12.58 113.99
CA ASN A 24 -18.37 -12.51 112.78
C ASN A 24 -17.82 -11.53 111.74
N ARG A 25 -17.21 -10.40 112.17
CA ARG A 25 -16.50 -9.48 111.26
C ARG A 25 -15.24 -10.13 110.66
N GLN A 26 -14.49 -10.89 111.45
CA GLN A 26 -13.32 -11.65 110.95
C GLN A 26 -13.74 -12.69 109.90
N ILE A 27 -14.82 -13.45 110.15
CA ILE A 27 -15.35 -14.44 109.19
C ILE A 27 -15.79 -13.76 107.87
N GLN A 28 -16.50 -12.64 107.94
CA GLN A 28 -16.91 -11.90 106.73
C GLN A 28 -15.69 -11.35 105.96
N ALA A 29 -14.70 -10.80 106.65
CA ALA A 29 -13.46 -10.33 106.02
C ALA A 29 -12.68 -11.48 105.36
N LEU A 30 -12.60 -12.64 106.01
CA LEU A 30 -11.97 -13.85 105.45
C LEU A 30 -12.72 -14.34 104.20
N THR A 31 -14.05 -14.39 104.22
CA THR A 31 -14.88 -14.80 103.07
C THR A 31 -14.73 -13.84 101.89
N ILE A 32 -14.66 -12.53 102.15
CA ILE A 32 -14.39 -11.51 101.12
C ILE A 32 -12.97 -11.69 100.55
N ASN A 33 -11.96 -11.88 101.41
CA ASN A 33 -10.58 -12.12 100.98
C ASN A 33 -10.45 -13.40 100.14
N GLU A 34 -11.15 -14.48 100.52
CA GLU A 34 -11.20 -15.74 99.76
C GLU A 34 -11.86 -15.54 98.38
N ARG A 35 -12.97 -14.80 98.31
CA ARG A 35 -13.62 -14.47 97.04
C ARG A 35 -12.73 -13.59 96.16
N GLN A 36 -12.05 -12.59 96.73
CA GLN A 36 -11.09 -11.73 96.02
C GLN A 36 -9.80 -12.47 95.63
N TYR A 37 -9.41 -13.52 96.36
CA TYR A 37 -8.35 -14.43 95.95
C TYR A 37 -8.78 -15.29 94.76
N LYS A 38 -9.97 -15.92 94.83
CA LYS A 38 -10.55 -16.71 93.73
C LYS A 38 -10.77 -15.90 92.45
N ILE A 39 -11.23 -14.65 92.55
CA ILE A 39 -11.37 -13.74 91.40
C ILE A 39 -10.00 -13.41 90.78
N ARG A 40 -8.98 -13.09 91.59
CA ARG A 40 -7.62 -12.84 91.08
C ARG A 40 -7.00 -14.07 90.43
N LEU A 41 -7.18 -15.26 91.01
CA LEU A 41 -6.71 -16.52 90.45
C LEU A 41 -7.36 -16.78 89.08
N GLN A 42 -8.69 -16.68 88.97
CA GLN A 42 -9.41 -16.81 87.70
C GLN A 42 -9.02 -15.74 86.67
N GLN A 43 -8.65 -14.54 87.11
CA GLN A 43 -8.14 -13.51 86.21
C GLN A 43 -6.74 -13.88 85.69
N GLN A 44 -5.82 -14.31 86.56
CA GLN A 44 -4.50 -14.80 86.14
C GLN A 44 -4.59 -16.02 85.21
N GLU A 45 -5.53 -16.93 85.44
CA GLU A 45 -5.83 -18.06 84.54
C GLU A 45 -6.30 -17.57 83.17
N ARG A 46 -7.22 -16.60 83.11
CA ARG A 46 -7.67 -15.99 81.84
C ARG A 46 -6.56 -15.25 81.11
N GLU A 47 -5.73 -14.48 81.83
CA GLU A 47 -4.58 -13.77 81.26
C GLU A 47 -3.54 -14.76 80.69
N LEU A 48 -3.24 -15.83 81.41
CA LEU A 48 -2.36 -16.90 80.93
C LEU A 48 -2.94 -17.63 79.71
N LEU A 49 -4.26 -17.88 79.67
CA LEU A 49 -4.94 -18.45 78.51
C LEU A 49 -4.92 -17.50 77.31
N GLN A 50 -5.11 -16.18 77.51
CA GLN A 50 -5.03 -15.19 76.44
C GLN A 50 -3.62 -15.08 75.87
N VAL A 51 -2.57 -15.14 76.70
CA VAL A 51 -1.18 -15.18 76.23
C VAL A 51 -0.91 -16.45 75.39
N LYS A 52 -1.41 -17.62 75.82
CA LYS A 52 -1.32 -18.86 75.04
C LYS A 52 -2.07 -18.77 73.71
N LEU A 53 -3.28 -18.21 73.69
CA LEU A 53 -4.08 -18.01 72.48
C LEU A 53 -3.39 -17.07 71.49
N ASN A 54 -2.88 -15.93 71.98
CA ASN A 54 -2.12 -14.97 71.17
C ASN A 54 -0.87 -15.61 70.55
N LYS A 55 -0.15 -16.46 71.31
CA LYS A 55 0.98 -17.22 70.75
C LYS A 55 0.53 -18.18 69.64
N ILE A 56 -0.51 -18.99 69.87
CA ILE A 56 -1.03 -19.95 68.88
C ILE A 56 -1.47 -19.23 67.59
N ASN A 57 -2.11 -18.07 67.70
CA ASN A 57 -2.51 -17.25 66.55
C ASN A 57 -1.29 -16.73 65.75
N ASN A 58 -0.22 -16.31 66.43
CA ASN A 58 1.02 -15.88 65.78
C ASN A 58 1.76 -17.05 65.10
N ASP A 59 1.85 -18.20 65.78
CA ASP A 59 2.45 -19.42 65.24
C ASP A 59 1.68 -19.91 63.98
N LEU A 60 0.34 -19.84 64.00
CA LEU A 60 -0.53 -20.16 62.86
C LEU A 60 -0.33 -19.19 61.69
N LEU A 61 -0.25 -17.87 61.95
CA LEU A 61 -0.01 -16.86 60.91
C LEU A 61 1.36 -17.06 60.24
N PHE A 62 2.39 -17.40 61.01
CA PHE A 62 3.72 -17.74 60.49
C PHE A 62 3.67 -18.98 59.58
N LEU A 63 2.98 -20.04 59.99
CA LEU A 63 2.80 -21.26 59.18
C LEU A 63 2.03 -21.00 57.89
N LEU A 64 0.98 -20.17 57.94
CA LEU A 64 0.20 -19.78 56.75
C LEU A 64 1.06 -19.00 55.75
N ASN A 65 1.83 -18.02 56.22
CA ASN A 65 2.75 -17.24 55.39
C ASN A 65 3.85 -18.13 54.78
N LYS A 66 4.43 -19.06 55.57
CA LYS A 66 5.40 -20.04 55.07
C LYS A 66 4.81 -20.91 53.94
N LYS A 67 3.59 -21.42 54.11
CA LYS A 67 2.90 -22.22 53.08
C LYS A 67 2.66 -21.40 51.80
N ASN A 68 2.19 -20.16 51.93
CA ASN A 68 1.95 -19.27 50.80
C ASN A 68 3.25 -18.94 50.03
N ILE A 69 4.36 -18.74 50.74
CA ILE A 69 5.69 -18.55 50.13
C ILE A 69 6.15 -19.82 49.41
N GLN A 70 6.02 -21.00 50.03
CA GLN A 70 6.37 -22.28 49.40
C GLN A 70 5.55 -22.56 48.13
N GLN A 71 4.26 -22.21 48.11
CA GLN A 71 3.42 -22.33 46.91
C GLN A 71 3.88 -21.36 45.81
N LYS A 72 4.21 -20.10 46.14
CA LYS A 72 4.75 -19.14 45.18
C LYS A 72 6.12 -19.54 44.62
N LEU A 73 7.00 -20.12 45.45
CA LEU A 73 8.29 -20.63 45.01
C LEU A 73 8.13 -21.81 44.03
N LYS A 74 7.27 -22.79 44.36
CA LYS A 74 6.97 -23.90 43.43
C LYS A 74 6.37 -23.40 42.11
N GLN A 75 5.46 -22.43 42.16
CA GLN A 75 4.91 -21.80 40.96
C GLN A 75 5.98 -21.05 40.15
N GLN A 76 6.93 -20.38 40.82
CA GLN A 76 8.06 -19.70 40.17
C GLN A 76 9.01 -20.70 39.50
N GLU A 77 9.28 -21.86 40.11
CA GLU A 77 10.06 -22.94 39.53
C GLU A 77 9.36 -23.56 38.31
N GLU A 78 8.05 -23.80 38.40
CA GLU A 78 7.23 -24.27 37.28
C GLU A 78 7.21 -23.30 36.09
N LEU A 79 7.02 -21.99 36.35
CA LEU A 79 7.12 -20.97 35.29
C LEU A 79 8.54 -20.86 34.72
N LYS A 80 9.59 -20.96 35.55
CA LYS A 80 10.98 -20.93 35.08
C LYS A 80 11.27 -22.10 34.13
N GLN A 81 10.81 -23.30 34.47
CA GLN A 81 10.94 -24.48 33.61
C GLN A 81 10.20 -24.29 32.28
N GLN A 82 8.95 -23.80 32.32
CA GLN A 82 8.17 -23.50 31.11
C GLN A 82 8.86 -22.48 30.20
N VAL A 83 9.45 -21.43 30.77
CA VAL A 83 10.21 -20.41 30.01
C VAL A 83 11.49 -21.01 29.41
N GLU A 84 12.24 -21.83 30.15
CA GLU A 84 13.43 -22.50 29.62
C GLU A 84 13.11 -23.47 28.48
N ASP A 85 12.02 -24.23 28.58
CA ASP A 85 11.64 -25.20 27.55
C ASP A 85 11.03 -24.52 26.32
N ALA A 86 10.27 -23.43 26.51
CA ALA A 86 9.85 -22.56 25.41
C ALA A 86 11.05 -21.90 24.70
N LEU A 87 12.08 -21.47 25.44
CA LEU A 87 13.30 -20.91 24.88
C LEU A 87 14.13 -21.96 24.12
N LYS A 88 14.28 -23.18 24.65
CA LYS A 88 14.92 -24.31 23.94
C LYS A 88 14.19 -24.62 22.63
N LYS A 89 12.86 -24.69 22.66
CA LYS A 89 12.02 -24.90 21.48
C LYS A 89 12.25 -23.79 20.44
N SER A 90 12.09 -22.53 20.84
CA SER A 90 12.30 -21.36 19.97
C SER A 90 13.71 -21.35 19.35
N ASN A 91 14.75 -21.66 20.13
CA ASN A 91 16.12 -21.74 19.62
C ASN A 91 16.29 -22.86 18.55
N SER A 92 15.63 -24.01 18.74
CA SER A 92 15.65 -25.09 17.73
C SER A 92 14.86 -24.73 16.46
N GLU A 93 13.73 -24.03 16.59
CA GLU A 93 12.93 -23.55 15.47
C GLU A 93 13.69 -22.48 14.67
N ASN A 94 14.36 -21.54 15.34
CA ASN A 94 15.25 -20.55 14.72
C ASN A 94 16.46 -21.20 14.02
N LEU A 95 17.07 -22.23 14.61
CA LEU A 95 18.17 -22.97 13.97
C LEU A 95 17.72 -23.66 12.68
N ASN A 96 16.55 -24.31 12.71
CA ASN A 96 15.94 -24.93 11.52
C ASN A 96 15.59 -23.88 10.45
N LEU A 97 15.04 -22.73 10.83
CA LEU A 97 14.74 -21.63 9.92
C LEU A 97 16.01 -21.08 9.26
N ASN A 98 17.08 -20.85 10.03
CA ASN A 98 18.36 -20.38 9.50
C ASN A 98 19.00 -21.38 8.53
N ASN A 99 18.91 -22.69 8.82
CA ASN A 99 19.37 -23.74 7.91
C ASN A 99 18.56 -23.77 6.60
N ASN A 100 17.23 -23.61 6.69
CA ASN A 100 16.36 -23.52 5.52
C ASN A 100 16.63 -22.27 4.67
N ILE A 101 16.82 -21.11 5.31
CA ILE A 101 17.20 -19.86 4.62
C ILE A 101 18.52 -20.06 3.89
N LYS A 102 19.55 -20.60 4.55
CA LYS A 102 20.85 -20.87 3.92
C LYS A 102 20.75 -21.80 2.70
N LEU A 103 19.94 -22.86 2.80
CA LEU A 103 19.71 -23.80 1.70
C LEU A 103 18.94 -23.14 0.53
N LEU A 104 18.00 -22.24 0.82
CA LEU A 104 17.27 -21.48 -0.21
C LEU A 104 18.16 -20.45 -0.89
N SER A 105 18.95 -19.67 -0.14
CA SER A 105 19.95 -18.74 -0.70
C SER A 105 20.94 -19.47 -1.61
N GLN A 106 21.48 -20.61 -1.18
CA GLN A 106 22.39 -21.40 -2.01
C GLN A 106 21.73 -21.88 -3.30
N ARG A 107 20.48 -22.36 -3.25
CA ARG A 107 19.72 -22.77 -4.44
C ARG A 107 19.39 -21.62 -5.39
N ILE A 108 19.16 -20.42 -4.86
CA ILE A 108 18.95 -19.21 -5.65
C ILE A 108 20.26 -18.85 -6.36
N GLU A 109 21.38 -18.77 -5.65
CA GLU A 109 22.70 -18.54 -6.24
C GLU A 109 23.07 -19.59 -7.31
N GLU A 110 22.79 -20.87 -7.07
CA GLU A 110 23.03 -21.96 -8.03
C GLU A 110 22.13 -21.82 -9.27
N SER A 111 20.86 -21.43 -9.11
CA SER A 111 19.92 -21.15 -10.20
C SER A 111 20.34 -19.91 -11.02
N GLU A 112 20.75 -18.83 -10.37
CA GLU A 112 21.23 -17.60 -11.01
C GLU A 112 22.51 -17.86 -11.81
N LYS A 113 23.48 -18.60 -11.24
CA LYS A 113 24.70 -19.02 -11.94
C LYS A 113 24.37 -19.92 -13.14
N ALA A 114 23.44 -20.86 -12.99
CA ALA A 114 23.01 -21.73 -14.09
C ALA A 114 22.30 -20.94 -15.21
N GLN A 115 21.44 -19.97 -14.87
CA GLN A 115 20.80 -19.08 -15.84
C GLN A 115 21.82 -18.19 -16.55
N LYS A 116 22.77 -17.59 -15.84
CA LYS A 116 23.83 -16.76 -16.45
C LYS A 116 24.69 -17.57 -17.42
N ILE A 117 25.09 -18.80 -17.04
CA ILE A 117 25.84 -19.71 -17.94
C ILE A 117 25.01 -20.09 -19.17
N ALA A 118 23.71 -20.36 -19.02
CA ALA A 118 22.83 -20.67 -20.16
C ALA A 118 22.66 -19.47 -21.11
N ILE A 119 22.54 -18.26 -20.57
CA ILE A 119 22.49 -16.99 -21.31
C ILE A 119 23.82 -16.77 -22.06
N GLU A 120 24.95 -16.83 -21.37
CA GLU A 120 26.30 -16.70 -21.95
C GLU A 120 26.53 -17.73 -23.09
N GLN A 121 26.13 -18.98 -22.89
CA GLN A 121 26.24 -20.02 -23.93
C GLN A 121 25.36 -19.74 -25.15
N ALA A 122 24.10 -19.33 -24.94
CA ALA A 122 23.22 -18.98 -26.05
C ALA A 122 23.80 -17.81 -26.88
N LEU A 123 24.22 -16.74 -26.20
CA LEU A 123 24.81 -15.54 -26.79
C LEU A 123 26.14 -15.82 -27.50
N ALA A 124 27.00 -16.68 -26.94
CA ALA A 124 28.29 -17.04 -27.53
C ALA A 124 28.15 -17.73 -28.90
N THR A 125 27.06 -18.47 -29.14
CA THR A 125 26.85 -19.12 -30.45
C THR A 125 26.40 -18.15 -31.55
N LYS A 126 25.69 -17.07 -31.20
CA LYS A 126 25.01 -16.12 -32.12
C LYS A 126 24.19 -16.75 -33.25
N GLN A 127 23.79 -18.02 -33.13
CA GLN A 127 22.99 -18.69 -34.16
C GLN A 127 21.51 -18.30 -34.01
N PRO A 128 20.83 -17.87 -35.08
CA PRO A 128 19.40 -17.59 -35.01
C PRO A 128 18.62 -18.88 -34.74
N ILE A 129 17.69 -18.84 -33.77
CA ILE A 129 16.88 -20.01 -33.40
C ILE A 129 16.06 -20.44 -34.64
N PRO A 130 16.20 -21.69 -35.12
CA PRO A 130 15.46 -22.17 -36.28
C PRO A 130 13.94 -22.07 -36.08
N VAL A 131 13.21 -21.63 -37.11
CA VAL A 131 11.75 -21.44 -37.05
C VAL A 131 11.03 -22.74 -36.65
N GLU A 132 11.50 -23.90 -37.13
CA GLU A 132 10.99 -25.22 -36.75
C GLU A 132 11.19 -25.55 -35.26
N GLN A 133 12.24 -25.04 -34.59
CA GLN A 133 12.38 -25.18 -33.14
C GLN A 133 11.38 -24.29 -32.40
N LEU A 134 11.16 -23.04 -32.85
CA LEU A 134 10.14 -22.14 -32.29
C LEU A 134 8.71 -22.66 -32.48
N LYS A 135 8.41 -23.33 -33.60
CA LYS A 135 7.11 -23.99 -33.82
C LYS A 135 6.88 -25.14 -32.82
N ASN A 136 7.89 -25.98 -32.64
CA ASN A 136 7.79 -27.27 -31.96
C ASN A 136 8.05 -27.22 -30.44
N ASN A 137 8.54 -26.10 -29.90
CA ASN A 137 8.77 -25.91 -28.47
C ASN A 137 8.01 -24.69 -27.95
N GLU A 138 6.99 -24.93 -27.14
CA GLU A 138 6.08 -23.90 -26.62
C GLU A 138 6.77 -22.92 -25.65
N ALA A 139 7.72 -23.39 -24.84
CA ALA A 139 8.47 -22.52 -23.92
C ALA A 139 9.41 -21.57 -24.69
N LEU A 140 10.07 -22.06 -25.74
CA LEU A 140 10.88 -21.20 -26.63
C LEU A 140 10.00 -20.19 -27.40
N LYS A 141 8.80 -20.61 -27.84
CA LYS A 141 7.82 -19.74 -28.50
C LYS A 141 7.36 -18.60 -27.59
N GLN A 142 7.05 -18.89 -26.33
CA GLN A 142 6.64 -17.91 -25.32
C GLN A 142 7.79 -16.93 -24.98
N ALA A 143 9.00 -17.43 -24.78
CA ALA A 143 10.19 -16.60 -24.55
C ALA A 143 10.48 -15.67 -25.76
N TYR A 144 10.40 -16.21 -26.98
CA TYR A 144 10.57 -15.43 -28.21
C TYR A 144 9.49 -14.35 -28.36
N ALA A 145 8.23 -14.67 -28.09
CA ALA A 145 7.13 -13.70 -28.14
C ALA A 145 7.30 -12.56 -27.12
N ALA A 146 7.74 -12.86 -25.90
CA ALA A 146 8.05 -11.85 -24.88
C ALA A 146 9.22 -10.94 -25.29
N GLY A 147 10.28 -11.51 -25.87
CA GLY A 147 11.41 -10.74 -26.41
C GLY A 147 11.01 -9.84 -27.58
N ILE A 148 10.11 -10.30 -28.46
CA ILE A 148 9.55 -9.49 -29.54
C ILE A 148 8.71 -8.33 -29.01
N ALA A 149 7.90 -8.54 -27.96
CA ALA A 149 7.10 -7.47 -27.35
C ALA A 149 7.99 -6.35 -26.78
N ILE A 150 8.97 -6.70 -25.94
CA ILE A 150 9.93 -5.74 -25.37
C ILE A 150 10.71 -5.02 -26.49
N GLY A 151 11.09 -5.75 -27.55
CA GLY A 151 11.73 -5.16 -28.74
C GLY A 151 10.83 -4.19 -29.52
N GLN A 152 9.52 -4.44 -29.56
CA GLN A 152 8.53 -3.54 -30.18
C GLN A 152 8.32 -2.27 -29.35
N ASP A 153 8.28 -2.38 -28.02
CA ASP A 153 8.16 -1.24 -27.10
C ASP A 153 9.41 -0.34 -27.20
N ALA A 154 10.60 -0.93 -27.12
CA ALA A 154 11.87 -0.20 -27.29
C ALA A 154 11.98 0.47 -28.69
N MET A 155 11.55 -0.22 -29.75
CA MET A 155 11.49 0.36 -31.09
C MET A 155 10.40 1.42 -31.26
N THR A 156 9.40 1.49 -30.37
CA THR A 156 8.37 2.55 -30.36
C THR A 156 8.94 3.80 -29.69
N ILE A 157 9.51 3.67 -28.49
CA ILE A 157 10.22 4.77 -27.79
C ILE A 157 11.32 5.36 -28.68
N HIS A 158 12.10 4.52 -29.37
CA HIS A 158 13.13 4.98 -30.29
C HIS A 158 12.57 5.78 -31.48
N LYS A 159 11.42 5.39 -32.06
CA LYS A 159 10.75 6.16 -33.12
C LYS A 159 10.18 7.48 -32.62
N GLU A 160 9.66 7.50 -31.40
CA GLU A 160 9.12 8.71 -30.77
C GLU A 160 10.24 9.73 -30.55
N ASN A 161 11.35 9.31 -29.92
CA ASN A 161 12.57 10.12 -29.78
C ASN A 161 13.11 10.59 -31.15
N GLN A 162 13.14 9.71 -32.17
CA GLN A 162 13.56 10.08 -33.52
C GLN A 162 12.61 11.10 -34.17
N SER A 163 11.29 11.01 -33.95
CA SER A 163 10.31 12.01 -34.43
C SER A 163 10.44 13.37 -33.71
N LEU A 164 10.94 13.36 -32.47
CA LEU A 164 11.39 14.53 -31.72
C LEU A 164 12.84 14.94 -32.07
N GLY A 165 13.41 14.46 -33.19
CA GLY A 165 14.73 14.85 -33.67
C GLY A 165 15.92 14.33 -32.85
N GLN A 166 15.70 13.38 -31.93
CA GLN A 166 16.76 12.68 -31.21
C GLN A 166 17.07 11.35 -31.92
N ASP A 167 17.90 11.41 -32.96
CA ASP A 167 18.36 10.21 -33.67
C ASP A 167 19.43 9.47 -32.83
N MET A 168 18.99 8.46 -32.07
CA MET A 168 19.86 7.64 -31.23
C MET A 168 20.61 6.61 -32.08
N ASP A 169 21.92 6.43 -31.88
CA ASP A 169 22.65 5.38 -32.61
C ASP A 169 22.08 3.99 -32.28
N LYS A 170 21.59 3.31 -33.32
CA LYS A 170 20.85 2.05 -33.20
C LYS A 170 21.72 0.88 -32.72
N LYS A 171 23.05 0.95 -32.89
CA LYS A 171 23.97 -0.07 -32.37
C LYS A 171 24.20 0.14 -30.88
N ALA A 172 24.43 1.37 -30.45
CA ALA A 172 24.56 1.73 -29.04
C ALA A 172 23.26 1.47 -28.26
N TYR A 173 22.09 1.78 -28.85
CA TYR A 173 20.79 1.50 -28.23
C TYR A 173 20.53 0.00 -28.09
N LEU A 174 20.80 -0.80 -29.13
CA LEU A 174 20.68 -2.26 -29.07
C LEU A 174 21.71 -2.90 -28.12
N ALA A 175 22.94 -2.38 -28.08
CA ALA A 175 23.95 -2.79 -27.11
C ALA A 175 23.46 -2.55 -25.68
N GLY A 176 23.02 -1.33 -25.34
CA GLY A 176 22.50 -1.03 -24.00
C GLY A 176 21.33 -1.91 -23.56
N ILE A 177 20.43 -2.29 -24.47
CA ILE A 177 19.36 -3.27 -24.20
C ILE A 177 19.94 -4.67 -23.93
N THR A 178 20.94 -5.08 -24.72
CA THR A 178 21.59 -6.39 -24.60
C THR A 178 22.41 -6.47 -23.30
N ASP A 179 23.26 -5.49 -23.03
CA ASP A 179 24.11 -5.38 -21.84
C ASP A 179 23.27 -5.35 -20.55
N ALA A 180 22.08 -4.72 -20.59
CA ALA A 180 21.15 -4.70 -19.46
C ALA A 180 20.49 -6.07 -19.19
N ILE A 181 20.24 -6.88 -20.23
CA ILE A 181 19.73 -8.25 -20.09
C ILE A 181 20.83 -9.21 -19.64
N GLU A 182 22.07 -9.01 -20.11
CA GLU A 182 23.24 -9.81 -19.72
C GLU A 182 23.78 -9.46 -18.31
N GLY A 183 23.46 -8.27 -17.79
CA GLY A 183 24.10 -7.70 -16.61
C GLY A 183 25.52 -7.17 -16.86
N HIS A 184 25.93 -7.04 -18.13
CA HIS A 184 27.26 -6.58 -18.57
C HIS A 184 27.29 -5.06 -18.84
N ILE A 185 26.65 -4.29 -17.96
CA ILE A 185 26.46 -2.84 -18.09
C ILE A 185 27.83 -2.12 -18.17
N LEU A 186 28.10 -1.47 -19.30
CA LEU A 186 29.41 -0.88 -19.63
C LEU A 186 29.69 0.49 -18.96
N LEU A 187 28.66 1.19 -18.47
CA LEU A 187 28.76 2.51 -17.85
C LEU A 187 28.52 2.42 -16.34
N SER A 188 29.18 3.27 -15.55
CA SER A 188 28.89 3.35 -14.12
C SER A 188 27.47 3.87 -13.85
N PRO A 189 26.88 3.56 -12.68
CA PRO A 189 25.55 4.07 -12.30
C PRO A 189 25.45 5.61 -12.36
N THR A 190 26.55 6.32 -12.09
CA THR A 190 26.60 7.78 -12.19
C THR A 190 26.59 8.27 -13.64
N GLU A 191 27.38 7.65 -14.53
CA GLU A 191 27.39 8.00 -15.95
C GLU A 191 26.05 7.71 -16.62
N LEU A 192 25.41 6.57 -16.31
CA LEU A 192 24.05 6.26 -16.76
C LEU A 192 23.04 7.33 -16.31
N HIS A 193 23.02 7.66 -15.02
CA HIS A 193 22.10 8.65 -14.47
C HIS A 193 22.30 10.05 -15.10
N THR A 194 23.56 10.47 -15.31
CA THR A 194 23.87 11.72 -16.00
C THR A 194 23.47 11.70 -17.49
N ALA A 195 23.68 10.58 -18.19
CA ALA A 195 23.29 10.42 -19.59
C ALA A 195 21.76 10.42 -19.77
N LEU A 196 21.02 9.79 -18.86
CA LEU A 196 19.55 9.80 -18.87
C LEU A 196 19.00 11.22 -18.65
N ILE A 197 19.47 11.94 -17.63
CA ILE A 197 19.08 13.35 -17.39
C ILE A 197 19.39 14.24 -18.62
N ALA A 198 20.53 14.02 -19.27
CA ALA A 198 20.88 14.74 -20.49
C ALA A 198 19.94 14.41 -21.67
N SER A 199 19.51 13.14 -21.78
CA SER A 199 18.51 12.69 -22.75
C SER A 199 17.15 13.34 -22.50
N ASP A 200 16.63 13.28 -21.27
CA ASP A 200 15.33 13.84 -20.89
C ASP A 200 15.28 15.36 -21.14
N SER A 201 16.37 16.06 -20.82
CA SER A 201 16.53 17.48 -21.10
C SER A 201 16.54 17.79 -22.61
N ALA A 202 17.17 16.93 -23.42
CA ALA A 202 17.15 17.06 -24.88
C ALA A 202 15.76 16.80 -25.47
N VAL A 203 15.05 15.76 -25.01
CA VAL A 203 13.67 15.45 -25.41
C VAL A 203 12.74 16.63 -25.10
N ALA A 204 12.78 17.15 -23.88
CA ALA A 204 11.96 18.30 -23.47
C ALA A 204 12.24 19.54 -24.32
N LYS A 205 13.52 19.87 -24.54
CA LYS A 205 13.95 21.00 -25.39
C LYS A 205 13.47 20.85 -26.84
N ASN A 206 13.61 19.66 -27.42
CA ASN A 206 13.21 19.40 -28.79
C ASN A 206 11.69 19.44 -28.95
N ARG A 207 10.94 18.91 -27.97
CA ARG A 207 9.48 18.97 -27.91
C ARG A 207 8.97 20.42 -27.84
N ASP A 208 9.60 21.28 -27.05
CA ASP A 208 9.32 22.72 -27.03
C ASP A 208 9.67 23.43 -28.35
N ALA A 209 10.70 22.97 -29.06
CA ALA A 209 11.00 23.47 -30.41
C ALA A 209 9.94 23.03 -31.43
N LYS A 210 9.48 21.77 -31.35
CA LYS A 210 8.45 21.21 -32.24
C LYS A 210 7.08 21.88 -32.05
N LYS A 211 6.68 22.17 -30.81
CA LYS A 211 5.47 22.98 -30.53
C LYS A 211 5.54 24.37 -31.17
N LYS A 212 6.69 25.04 -31.13
CA LYS A 212 6.90 26.37 -31.75
C LYS A 212 6.84 26.30 -33.28
N GLU A 213 7.41 25.25 -33.88
CA GLU A 213 7.31 24.96 -35.31
C GLU A 213 5.84 24.75 -35.73
N GLN A 214 5.11 23.88 -35.02
CA GLN A 214 3.70 23.60 -35.28
C GLN A 214 2.79 24.81 -35.09
N ALA A 215 3.01 25.62 -34.05
CA ALA A 215 2.29 26.88 -33.86
C ALA A 215 2.51 27.87 -35.01
N GLN A 216 3.72 27.93 -35.57
CA GLN A 216 4.02 28.79 -36.73
C GLN A 216 3.45 28.20 -38.05
N LEU A 217 3.44 26.87 -38.22
CA LEU A 217 2.75 26.21 -39.33
C LEU A 217 1.24 26.50 -39.29
N ALA A 218 0.60 26.26 -38.15
CA ALA A 218 -0.82 26.53 -37.93
C ALA A 218 -1.17 28.01 -38.16
N LYS A 219 -0.38 28.95 -37.64
CA LYS A 219 -0.55 30.39 -37.89
C LYS A 219 -0.51 30.75 -39.38
N THR A 220 0.44 30.18 -40.13
CA THR A 220 0.56 30.40 -41.58
C THR A 220 -0.61 29.78 -42.35
N PHE A 221 -1.00 28.56 -42.00
CA PHE A 221 -2.11 27.84 -42.64
C PHE A 221 -3.45 28.53 -42.39
N LEU A 222 -3.77 28.83 -41.12
CA LEU A 222 -5.01 29.48 -40.71
C LEU A 222 -5.19 30.87 -41.32
N ALA A 223 -4.11 31.62 -41.53
CA ALA A 223 -4.12 32.92 -42.22
C ALA A 223 -4.48 32.84 -43.72
N ASN A 224 -4.49 31.65 -44.32
CA ASN A 224 -4.95 31.40 -45.69
C ASN A 224 -6.27 30.64 -45.72
N TRP A 225 -6.47 29.69 -44.82
CA TRP A 225 -7.74 28.97 -44.60
C TRP A 225 -8.90 29.93 -44.33
N SER A 226 -8.75 30.84 -43.37
CA SER A 226 -9.77 31.86 -43.01
C SER A 226 -10.20 32.80 -44.15
N LYS A 227 -9.43 32.86 -45.24
CA LYS A 227 -9.75 33.66 -46.45
C LYS A 227 -10.53 32.86 -47.50
N GLN A 228 -10.67 31.55 -47.35
CA GLN A 228 -11.42 30.72 -48.30
C GLN A 228 -12.92 30.97 -48.15
N LYS A 229 -13.61 31.12 -49.30
CA LYS A 229 -15.08 31.21 -49.33
C LYS A 229 -15.70 29.96 -48.68
N GLY A 230 -16.60 30.20 -47.72
CA GLY A 230 -17.32 29.14 -47.00
C GLY A 230 -16.61 28.62 -45.74
N VAL A 231 -15.48 29.21 -45.34
CA VAL A 231 -14.90 28.94 -44.01
C VAL A 231 -15.65 29.73 -42.94
N MET A 232 -15.91 29.05 -41.82
CA MET A 232 -16.62 29.53 -40.63
C MET A 232 -15.86 29.12 -39.36
N SER A 233 -16.18 29.74 -38.23
CA SER A 233 -15.68 29.35 -36.90
C SER A 233 -16.80 28.72 -36.09
N ASP A 234 -16.47 27.67 -35.32
CA ASP A 234 -17.39 27.04 -34.38
C ASP A 234 -17.20 27.61 -32.97
N SER A 235 -18.24 27.52 -32.13
CA SER A 235 -18.17 28.01 -30.74
C SER A 235 -17.23 27.18 -29.85
N LEU A 236 -16.90 25.94 -30.24
CA LEU A 236 -15.86 25.15 -29.58
C LEU A 236 -14.44 25.68 -29.85
N GLY A 237 -14.23 26.55 -30.85
CA GLY A 237 -12.93 27.16 -31.16
C GLY A 237 -12.17 26.56 -32.34
N TYR A 238 -12.72 25.55 -33.02
CA TYR A 238 -12.22 25.07 -34.31
C TYR A 238 -12.78 25.91 -35.47
N SER A 239 -12.20 25.77 -36.67
CA SER A 239 -12.73 26.42 -37.89
C SER A 239 -12.98 25.41 -39.00
N TYR A 240 -14.06 25.58 -39.76
CA TYR A 240 -14.57 24.55 -40.67
C TYR A 240 -15.05 25.11 -42.00
N LYS A 241 -15.24 24.20 -42.95
CA LYS A 241 -15.80 24.42 -44.26
C LYS A 241 -16.68 23.22 -44.60
N ILE A 242 -17.95 23.45 -44.91
CA ILE A 242 -18.82 22.41 -45.46
C ILE A 242 -18.38 22.18 -46.91
N ASN A 243 -17.87 20.99 -47.21
CA ASN A 243 -17.47 20.59 -48.57
C ASN A 243 -18.71 20.28 -49.40
N TYR A 244 -19.64 19.52 -48.80
CA TYR A 244 -20.93 19.15 -49.37
C TYR A 244 -21.94 19.02 -48.23
N LEU A 245 -23.09 19.69 -48.31
CA LEU A 245 -24.06 19.73 -47.21
C LEU A 245 -24.70 18.36 -46.93
N GLY A 246 -24.75 17.47 -47.90
CA GLY A 246 -25.59 16.28 -47.86
C GLY A 246 -27.06 16.59 -48.19
N GLN A 247 -27.93 15.58 -48.10
CA GLN A 247 -29.38 15.72 -48.24
C GLN A 247 -30.11 14.78 -47.29
N GLY A 248 -31.20 15.26 -46.68
CA GLY A 248 -32.05 14.48 -45.79
C GLY A 248 -31.77 14.81 -44.32
N LYS A 249 -32.85 15.14 -43.59
CA LYS A 249 -32.77 15.56 -42.19
C LYS A 249 -32.48 14.37 -41.28
N ILE A 250 -31.33 14.43 -40.61
CA ILE A 250 -30.98 13.56 -39.47
C ILE A 250 -31.86 13.92 -38.27
N LYS A 251 -32.42 12.91 -37.59
CA LYS A 251 -33.16 13.07 -36.33
C LYS A 251 -32.26 12.67 -35.15
N ALA A 252 -32.58 13.16 -33.96
CA ALA A 252 -31.88 12.76 -32.73
C ALA A 252 -31.94 11.24 -32.45
N THR A 253 -32.94 10.55 -32.99
CA THR A 253 -33.11 9.09 -32.88
C THR A 253 -32.30 8.27 -33.87
N ASP A 254 -31.66 8.88 -34.87
CA ASP A 254 -31.05 8.15 -35.98
C ASP A 254 -29.60 7.76 -35.66
N MET A 255 -29.20 6.56 -36.09
CA MET A 255 -27.82 6.08 -36.01
C MET A 255 -27.03 6.64 -37.20
N ILE A 256 -26.02 7.45 -36.91
CA ILE A 256 -25.21 8.12 -37.93
C ILE A 256 -23.97 7.25 -38.16
N SER A 257 -23.67 6.90 -39.40
CA SER A 257 -22.41 6.25 -39.79
C SER A 257 -21.46 7.28 -40.39
N ILE A 258 -20.23 7.37 -39.87
CA ILE A 258 -19.21 8.30 -40.36
C ILE A 258 -17.94 7.57 -40.80
N VAL A 259 -17.21 8.22 -41.69
CA VAL A 259 -15.78 7.99 -41.94
C VAL A 259 -15.02 9.30 -41.72
N VAL A 260 -13.78 9.17 -41.25
CA VAL A 260 -12.91 10.30 -40.94
C VAL A 260 -11.54 10.08 -41.58
N LYS A 261 -10.99 11.15 -42.16
CA LYS A 261 -9.59 11.26 -42.55
C LYS A 261 -8.93 12.32 -41.66
N GLU A 262 -7.76 12.01 -41.14
CA GLU A 262 -6.99 12.84 -40.22
C GLU A 262 -5.64 13.16 -40.84
N SER A 263 -5.23 14.42 -40.79
CA SER A 263 -3.98 14.87 -41.41
C SER A 263 -3.36 16.07 -40.70
N LEU A 264 -2.03 16.16 -40.75
CA LEU A 264 -1.28 17.35 -40.36
C LEU A 264 -1.44 18.45 -41.43
N LEU A 265 -1.18 19.70 -41.05
CA LEU A 265 -1.32 20.86 -41.94
C LEU A 265 -0.29 20.95 -43.07
N ASP A 266 0.71 20.05 -43.09
CA ASP A 266 1.63 19.83 -44.22
C ASP A 266 1.11 18.81 -45.25
N GLY A 267 -0.02 18.15 -44.96
CA GLY A 267 -0.63 17.11 -45.81
C GLY A 267 -0.30 15.67 -45.40
N THR A 268 0.53 15.45 -44.38
CA THR A 268 0.82 14.11 -43.84
C THR A 268 -0.45 13.48 -43.29
N VAL A 269 -0.86 12.33 -43.83
CA VAL A 269 -2.04 11.59 -43.36
C VAL A 269 -1.68 10.79 -42.11
N VAL A 270 -2.43 11.02 -41.04
CA VAL A 270 -2.30 10.35 -39.73
C VAL A 270 -3.18 9.10 -39.69
N SER A 271 -4.43 9.24 -40.15
CA SER A 271 -5.43 8.17 -40.21
C SER A 271 -6.37 8.39 -41.39
N ASP A 272 -6.91 7.31 -41.94
CA ASP A 272 -7.84 7.34 -43.05
C ASP A 272 -8.75 6.11 -42.95
N MET A 273 -10.02 6.35 -42.57
CA MET A 273 -10.98 5.27 -42.36
C MET A 273 -11.46 4.63 -43.66
N ASP A 274 -11.61 5.40 -44.75
CA ASP A 274 -12.01 4.89 -46.06
C ASP A 274 -10.93 3.94 -46.63
N LEU A 275 -9.64 4.34 -46.57
CA LEU A 275 -8.53 3.47 -47.00
C LEU A 275 -8.40 2.19 -46.15
N GLN A 276 -8.89 2.22 -44.90
CA GLN A 276 -8.91 1.05 -44.01
C GLN A 276 -10.20 0.22 -44.12
N ASN A 277 -11.16 0.60 -44.97
CA ASN A 277 -12.51 0.01 -45.07
C ASN A 277 -13.25 -0.01 -43.72
N LYS A 278 -13.12 1.07 -42.93
CA LYS A 278 -13.74 1.23 -41.61
C LYS A 278 -14.79 2.33 -41.65
N SER A 279 -15.86 2.16 -40.90
CA SER A 279 -16.80 3.23 -40.51
C SER A 279 -17.10 3.10 -39.02
N LEU A 280 -17.52 4.20 -38.39
CA LEU A 280 -18.02 4.22 -37.02
C LEU A 280 -19.51 4.58 -37.07
N THR A 281 -20.37 3.80 -36.42
CA THR A 281 -21.83 4.00 -36.44
C THR A 281 -22.37 4.09 -35.02
N LEU A 282 -22.86 5.26 -34.64
CA LEU A 282 -23.31 5.62 -33.28
C LEU A 282 -24.51 6.57 -33.37
N PRO A 283 -25.35 6.71 -32.31
CA PRO A 283 -26.22 7.86 -32.18
C PRO A 283 -25.37 9.13 -32.04
N LEU A 284 -25.92 10.31 -32.37
CA LEU A 284 -25.17 11.58 -32.29
C LEU A 284 -24.49 11.78 -30.94
N GLU A 285 -25.20 11.49 -29.84
CA GLU A 285 -24.73 11.61 -28.45
C GLU A 285 -23.52 10.73 -28.12
N GLY A 286 -23.25 9.67 -28.90
CA GLY A 286 -22.14 8.74 -28.69
C GLY A 286 -20.80 9.21 -29.26
N TYR A 287 -20.78 10.24 -30.12
CA TYR A 287 -19.54 10.79 -30.66
C TYR A 287 -18.84 11.74 -29.68
N PRO A 288 -17.51 11.94 -29.76
CA PRO A 288 -16.84 12.99 -28.99
C PRO A 288 -17.38 14.39 -29.36
N PRO A 289 -17.46 15.36 -28.42
CA PRO A 289 -18.16 16.65 -28.65
C PRO A 289 -17.72 17.44 -29.89
N LEU A 290 -16.43 17.39 -30.23
CA LEU A 290 -15.87 17.94 -31.47
C LEU A 290 -16.57 17.39 -32.72
N PHE A 291 -16.73 16.07 -32.80
CA PHE A 291 -17.41 15.40 -33.89
C PHE A 291 -18.93 15.58 -33.82
N GLN A 292 -19.54 15.67 -32.64
CA GLN A 292 -20.96 16.04 -32.52
C GLN A 292 -21.24 17.39 -33.17
N SER A 293 -20.40 18.40 -32.87
CA SER A 293 -20.48 19.73 -33.48
C SER A 293 -20.32 19.64 -35.01
N ALA A 294 -19.24 18.99 -35.49
CA ALA A 294 -18.98 18.84 -36.92
C ALA A 294 -20.12 18.12 -37.69
N ILE A 295 -20.71 17.08 -37.10
CA ILE A 295 -21.85 16.33 -37.67
C ILE A 295 -23.13 17.18 -37.70
N SER A 296 -23.35 18.04 -36.70
CA SER A 296 -24.55 18.89 -36.61
C SER A 296 -24.67 19.93 -37.72
N HIS A 297 -23.56 20.24 -38.39
CA HIS A 297 -23.51 21.12 -39.57
C HIS A 297 -23.88 20.41 -40.89
N LEU A 298 -24.24 19.11 -40.87
CA LEU A 298 -24.44 18.27 -42.05
C LEU A 298 -25.81 17.57 -42.12
N GLN A 299 -26.16 17.10 -43.33
CA GLN A 299 -27.24 16.16 -43.64
C GLN A 299 -26.67 14.80 -44.10
N ASN A 300 -27.51 13.79 -44.37
CA ASN A 300 -27.00 12.48 -44.82
C ASN A 300 -26.14 12.61 -46.10
N HIS A 301 -25.08 11.83 -46.18
CA HIS A 301 -24.00 11.91 -47.19
C HIS A 301 -23.24 13.24 -47.25
N GLY A 302 -23.37 14.12 -46.24
CA GLY A 302 -22.61 15.36 -46.13
C GLY A 302 -21.13 15.15 -45.80
N GLU A 303 -20.32 16.15 -46.14
CA GLU A 303 -18.87 16.19 -45.91
C GLU A 303 -18.43 17.56 -45.40
N ILE A 304 -17.59 17.58 -44.36
CA ILE A 304 -17.04 18.77 -43.71
C ILE A 304 -15.53 18.63 -43.50
N THR A 305 -14.77 19.66 -43.85
CA THR A 305 -13.34 19.77 -43.51
C THR A 305 -13.16 20.78 -42.39
N PHE A 306 -12.45 20.43 -41.33
CA PHE A 306 -12.28 21.29 -40.17
C PHE A 306 -10.87 21.21 -39.57
N ILE A 307 -10.36 22.38 -39.19
CA ILE A 307 -9.03 22.60 -38.63
C ILE A 307 -9.17 22.81 -37.12
N VAL A 308 -8.56 21.90 -36.38
CA VAL A 308 -8.74 21.73 -34.93
C VAL A 308 -7.43 22.08 -34.22
N PRO A 309 -7.45 23.03 -33.27
CA PRO A 309 -6.27 23.40 -32.49
C PRO A 309 -5.87 22.24 -31.54
N PRO A 310 -4.60 22.15 -31.11
CA PRO A 310 -4.10 20.99 -30.35
C PRO A 310 -4.89 20.72 -29.07
N GLU A 311 -5.40 21.76 -28.39
CA GLU A 311 -6.21 21.67 -27.16
C GLU A 311 -7.54 20.91 -27.34
N LEU A 312 -7.98 20.71 -28.58
CA LEU A 312 -9.16 19.91 -28.95
C LEU A 312 -8.81 18.60 -29.67
N ALA A 313 -7.52 18.27 -29.78
CA ALA A 313 -7.01 17.08 -30.45
C ALA A 313 -5.99 16.35 -29.55
N TYR A 314 -4.70 16.34 -29.94
CA TYR A 314 -3.65 15.57 -29.26
C TYR A 314 -2.77 16.41 -28.30
N GLY A 315 -3.10 17.69 -28.13
CA GLY A 315 -2.50 18.58 -27.13
C GLY A 315 -1.00 18.83 -27.28
N ASP A 316 -0.39 19.22 -26.17
CA ASP A 316 1.05 19.45 -26.03
C ASP A 316 1.88 18.15 -26.05
N GLU A 317 1.22 16.98 -25.94
CA GLU A 317 1.84 15.65 -26.02
C GLU A 317 2.04 15.19 -27.48
N GLY A 318 1.03 15.36 -28.34
CA GLY A 318 0.99 14.70 -29.64
C GLY A 318 0.49 13.25 -29.54
N TYR A 319 0.80 12.42 -30.54
CA TYR A 319 0.45 11.00 -30.55
C TYR A 319 1.55 10.16 -31.21
N ALA A 320 2.33 9.49 -30.36
CA ALA A 320 3.47 8.66 -30.74
C ALA A 320 4.38 9.37 -31.77
N SER A 321 4.88 8.63 -32.76
CA SER A 321 5.63 9.18 -33.90
C SER A 321 4.74 9.69 -35.05
N ALA A 322 3.41 9.79 -34.87
CA ALA A 322 2.46 10.09 -35.95
C ALA A 322 1.91 11.53 -35.90
N VAL A 323 1.71 12.08 -34.70
CA VAL A 323 1.25 13.47 -34.51
C VAL A 323 2.28 14.23 -33.66
N PRO A 324 2.92 15.29 -34.18
CA PRO A 324 3.85 16.10 -33.40
C PRO A 324 3.21 16.83 -32.21
N PRO A 325 3.96 17.09 -31.13
CA PRO A 325 3.56 17.95 -30.03
C PRO A 325 3.01 19.31 -30.50
N GLY A 326 1.83 19.70 -30.03
CA GLY A 326 1.19 20.97 -30.36
C GLY A 326 0.69 21.10 -31.81
N ALA A 327 0.61 20.00 -32.56
CA ALA A 327 0.07 20.01 -33.92
C ALA A 327 -1.44 20.30 -33.94
N SER A 328 -1.86 21.24 -34.80
CA SER A 328 -3.25 21.37 -35.22
C SER A 328 -3.57 20.31 -36.28
N ILE A 329 -4.77 19.73 -36.21
CA ILE A 329 -5.18 18.61 -37.09
C ILE A 329 -6.23 19.10 -38.08
N MET A 330 -6.07 18.72 -39.35
CA MET A 330 -7.11 18.80 -40.36
C MET A 330 -7.87 17.48 -40.43
N TYR A 331 -9.13 17.52 -40.02
CA TYR A 331 -10.09 16.44 -40.19
C TYR A 331 -10.93 16.67 -41.44
N THR A 332 -11.16 15.63 -42.23
CA THR A 332 -12.27 15.56 -43.18
C THR A 332 -13.22 14.46 -42.70
N LEU A 333 -14.43 14.85 -42.29
CA LEU A 333 -15.49 13.92 -41.89
C LEU A 333 -16.52 13.85 -43.00
N ARG A 334 -16.92 12.62 -43.36
CA ARG A 334 -18.03 12.35 -44.26
C ARG A 334 -19.03 11.43 -43.57
N ILE A 335 -20.31 11.80 -43.63
CA ILE A 335 -21.39 10.90 -43.22
C ILE A 335 -21.52 9.84 -44.31
N ALA A 336 -21.28 8.58 -43.95
CA ALA A 336 -21.38 7.46 -44.87
C ALA A 336 -22.86 7.12 -45.14
N ASP A 337 -23.66 7.01 -44.07
CA ASP A 337 -25.12 6.81 -44.13
C ASP A 337 -25.80 7.22 -42.80
N VAL A 338 -27.13 7.31 -42.79
CA VAL A 338 -27.96 7.60 -41.61
C VAL A 338 -29.09 6.57 -41.52
N ILE A 339 -28.94 5.65 -40.56
CA ILE A 339 -29.87 4.55 -40.33
C ILE A 339 -30.91 5.00 -39.30
N ALA A 340 -32.17 5.16 -39.73
CA ALA A 340 -33.25 5.45 -38.80
C ALA A 340 -33.40 4.32 -37.77
N ALA A 341 -33.44 4.66 -36.48
CA ALA A 341 -33.71 3.65 -35.45
C ALA A 341 -35.06 2.98 -35.73
N THR A 342 -35.05 1.66 -35.83
CA THR A 342 -36.27 0.87 -36.03
C THR A 342 -37.20 1.07 -34.85
N ALA A 343 -38.37 1.67 -35.10
CA ALA A 343 -39.44 1.71 -34.12
C ALA A 343 -39.86 0.26 -33.81
N ASN A 344 -39.46 -0.24 -32.64
CA ASN A 344 -39.95 -1.51 -32.10
C ASN A 344 -41.49 -1.41 -32.03
N LYS A 345 -42.16 -2.44 -32.56
CA LYS A 345 -43.55 -2.41 -32.99
C LYS A 345 -44.39 -3.48 -32.28
#